data_AF-A0A1Y6BS30-F1
#
_entry.id   AF-A0A1Y6BS30-F1
#
_cell.length_a   1.000
_cell.length_b   1.000
_cell.length_c   1.000
_cell.angle_alpha   90.00
_cell.angle_beta   90.00
_cell.angle_gamma   90.00
#
_symmetry.space_group_name_H-M   'P 1'
#
loop_
_entity.id
_entity.type
_entity.pdbx_description
1 polymer ?
#
loop_
_entity_poly.entity_id
_entity_poly.type
_entity_poly.pdbx_seq_one_letter_code
_entity_poly.pdbx_strand_id
1 'polypeptide(L)'
;MVPARPVGEVIRSAREGLGLDDEFCARQCVLSSSCYYDVEAYDDEFFTNVSLGTARRICKLLGLDLLDLTAGFLPAAIAEG
;
A
#
# COMPACT_ATOMS: atom_id res chain seq x y z
N MET A 1 -4.07 17.23 14.35
CA MET A 1 -4.28 16.14 13.37
C MET A 1 -2.92 15.78 12.82
N VAL A 2 -2.42 14.57 13.07
CA VAL A 2 -1.16 14.13 12.43
C VAL A 2 -1.49 13.93 10.95
N PRO A 3 -0.72 14.48 10.01
CA PRO A 3 -1.00 14.27 8.59
C PRO A 3 -0.96 12.77 8.30
N ALA A 4 -1.97 12.27 7.58
CA ALA A 4 -1.96 10.90 7.10
C ALA A 4 -0.70 10.72 6.25
N ARG A 5 0.11 9.71 6.57
CA ARG A 5 1.29 9.41 5.76
C ARG A 5 0.85 8.89 4.39
N PRO A 6 1.51 9.32 3.30
CA PRO A 6 1.40 8.71 1.97
C PRO A 6 1.39 7.18 2.04
N VAL A 7 0.41 6.53 1.40
CA VAL A 7 0.26 5.06 1.43
C VAL A 7 1.47 4.37 0.82
N GLY A 8 2.02 4.91 -0.27
CA GLY A 8 3.23 4.36 -0.89
C GLY A 8 4.43 4.43 0.06
N GLU A 9 4.54 5.48 0.87
CA GLU A 9 5.57 5.62 1.90
C GLU A 9 5.37 4.64 3.06
N VAL A 10 4.13 4.37 3.47
CA VAL A 10 3.83 3.36 4.49
C VAL A 10 4.25 1.97 4.02
N ILE A 11 3.91 1.61 2.78
CA ILE A 11 4.27 0.32 2.16
C ILE A 11 5.78 0.19 2.07
N ARG A 12 6.47 1.21 1.53
CA ARG A 12 7.93 1.22 1.42
C ARG A 12 8.61 1.08 2.78
N SER A 13 8.18 1.86 3.77
CA SER A 13 8.74 1.83 5.12
C SER A 13 8.58 0.44 5.76
N ALA A 14 7.43 -0.21 5.55
CA ALA A 14 7.18 -1.55 6.06
C ALA A 14 8.07 -2.60 5.38
N ARG A 15 8.23 -2.53 4.05
CA ARG A 15 9.16 -3.39 3.31
C ARG A 15 10.59 -3.23 3.81
N GLU A 16 11.07 -2.00 3.90
CA GLU A 16 12.43 -1.67 4.36
C GLU A 16 12.66 -2.11 5.82
N GLY A 17 11.66 -1.92 6.70
CA GLY A 17 11.71 -2.37 8.10
C GLY A 17 11.80 -3.89 8.24
N LEU A 18 11.34 -4.65 7.25
CA LEU A 18 11.48 -6.11 7.18
C LEU A 18 12.75 -6.56 6.44
N GLY A 19 13.53 -5.62 5.89
CA GLY A 19 14.71 -5.93 5.08
C GLY A 19 14.38 -6.68 3.79
N LEU A 20 13.16 -6.48 3.26
CA LEU A 20 12.70 -7.16 2.05
C LEU A 20 13.09 -6.38 0.79
N ASP A 21 13.49 -7.15 -0.22
CA ASP A 21 13.75 -6.67 -1.56
C ASP A 21 12.44 -6.43 -2.33
N ASP A 22 12.41 -5.41 -3.20
CA ASP A 22 11.22 -5.04 -3.96
C ASP A 22 10.84 -6.11 -5.00
N GLU A 23 11.82 -6.73 -5.67
CA GLU A 23 11.60 -7.84 -6.59
C GLU A 23 10.98 -9.06 -5.87
N PHE A 24 11.44 -9.33 -4.64
CA PHE A 24 10.83 -10.36 -3.80
C PHE A 24 9.35 -10.04 -3.51
N CYS A 25 9.05 -8.82 -3.04
CA CYS A 25 7.68 -8.42 -2.73
C CYS A 25 6.77 -8.44 -3.97
N ALA A 26 7.26 -7.99 -5.13
CA ALA A 26 6.54 -8.04 -6.40
C ALA A 26 6.11 -9.48 -6.74
N ARG A 27 7.04 -10.44 -6.66
CA ARG A 27 6.74 -11.86 -6.92
C ARG A 27 5.71 -12.44 -5.94
N GLN A 28 5.83 -12.14 -4.65
CA GLN A 28 4.86 -12.61 -3.64
C GLN A 28 3.46 -12.00 -3.83
N CYS A 29 3.39 -10.79 -4.39
CA CYS A 29 2.14 -10.08 -4.63
C CYS A 29 1.56 -10.35 -6.04
N VAL A 30 2.23 -11.15 -6.87
CA VAL A 30 1.85 -11.43 -8.26
C VAL A 30 1.80 -10.14 -9.09
N LEU A 31 2.82 -9.30 -8.91
CA LEU A 31 3.05 -8.06 -9.65
C LEU A 31 4.36 -8.16 -10.43
N SER A 32 4.50 -7.37 -11.49
CA SER A 32 5.83 -7.07 -12.02
C SER A 32 6.58 -6.15 -11.05
N SER A 33 7.91 -6.14 -11.11
CA SER A 33 8.73 -5.25 -10.28
C SER A 33 8.38 -3.78 -10.54
N SER A 34 8.08 -3.40 -11.79
CA SER A 34 7.64 -2.05 -12.13
C SER A 34 6.32 -1.67 -11.45
N CYS A 35 5.32 -2.55 -11.49
CA CYS A 35 4.04 -2.28 -10.83
C CYS A 35 4.18 -2.21 -9.31
N TYR A 36 5.07 -3.02 -8.72
CA TYR A 36 5.34 -2.92 -7.29
C TYR A 36 6.05 -1.61 -6.93
N TYR A 37 7.01 -1.18 -7.75
CA TYR A 37 7.67 0.13 -7.60
C TYR A 37 6.65 1.28 -7.66
N ASP A 38 5.72 1.25 -8.62
CA ASP A 38 4.70 2.29 -8.77
C ASP A 38 3.80 2.39 -7.53
N VAL A 39 3.45 1.25 -6.92
CA VAL A 39 2.70 1.22 -5.64
C VAL A 39 3.43 1.91 -4.50
N GLU A 40 4.76 1.83 -4.45
CA GLU A 40 5.53 2.55 -3.44
C GLU A 40 5.71 4.03 -3.81
N ALA A 41 5.85 4.32 -5.10
CA ALA A 41 6.18 5.64 -5.62
C ALA A 41 4.99 6.61 -5.64
N TYR A 42 3.77 6.11 -5.83
CA TYR A 42 2.57 6.92 -6.03
C TYR A 42 1.43 6.43 -5.12
N ASP A 43 0.84 7.35 -4.36
CA ASP A 43 -0.13 6.99 -3.32
C ASP A 43 -1.46 6.46 -3.86
N ASP A 44 -1.87 6.93 -5.03
CA ASP A 44 -3.11 6.55 -5.67
C ASP A 44 -3.01 5.18 -6.37
N GLU A 45 -1.82 4.75 -6.77
CA GLU A 45 -1.59 3.46 -7.46
C GLU A 45 -2.14 2.27 -6.67
N PHE A 46 -1.98 2.28 -5.34
CA PHE A 46 -2.53 1.26 -4.46
C PHE A 46 -4.07 1.15 -4.53
N PHE A 47 -4.75 2.26 -4.84
CA PHE A 47 -6.22 2.32 -4.90
C PHE A 47 -6.79 2.24 -6.31
N THR A 48 -6.04 2.68 -7.32
CA THR A 48 -6.53 2.81 -8.70
C THR A 48 -6.13 1.64 -9.59
N ASN A 49 -4.93 1.08 -9.39
CA ASN A 49 -4.32 0.11 -10.31
C ASN A 49 -4.02 -1.26 -9.67
N VAL A 50 -4.18 -1.39 -8.36
CA VAL A 50 -4.05 -2.66 -7.64
C VAL A 50 -5.41 -3.25 -7.33
N SER A 51 -5.63 -4.51 -7.73
CA SER A 51 -6.85 -5.23 -7.33
C SER A 51 -6.93 -5.43 -5.81
N LEU A 52 -8.13 -5.46 -5.23
CA LEU A 52 -8.31 -5.70 -3.79
C LEU A 52 -7.62 -6.98 -3.29
N GLY A 53 -7.59 -8.03 -4.13
CA GLY A 53 -6.88 -9.28 -3.81
C GLY A 53 -5.38 -9.08 -3.71
N THR A 54 -4.79 -8.27 -4.58
CA THR A 54 -3.37 -7.91 -4.54
C THR A 54 -3.06 -6.97 -3.38
N ALA A 55 -3.90 -5.95 -3.13
CA ALA A 55 -3.79 -5.06 -1.98
C ALA A 55 -3.75 -5.86 -0.66
N ARG A 56 -4.66 -6.85 -0.51
CA ARG A 56 -4.66 -7.76 0.65
C ARG A 56 -3.38 -8.59 0.76
N ARG A 57 -2.77 -9.03 -0.36
CA ARG A 57 -1.49 -9.76 -0.35
C ARG A 57 -0.36 -8.87 0.13
N ILE A 58 -0.28 -7.64 -0.38
CA ILE A 58 0.72 -6.65 0.03
C ILE A 58 0.60 -6.41 1.54
N CYS A 59 -0.59 -6.11 2.04
CA CYS A 59 -0.82 -5.88 3.47
C CYS A 59 -0.43 -7.10 4.32
N LYS A 60 -0.85 -8.31 3.91
CA LYS A 60 -0.51 -9.53 4.64
C LYS A 60 1.00 -9.80 4.66
N LEU A 61 1.70 -9.56 3.55
CA LEU A 61 3.14 -9.76 3.44
C LEU A 61 3.90 -8.81 4.36
N LEU A 62 3.46 -7.54 4.42
CA LEU A 62 4.15 -6.47 5.14
C LEU A 62 3.65 -6.29 6.59
N GLY A 63 2.68 -7.10 7.03
CA GLY A 63 2.10 -6.97 8.37
C GLY A 63 1.29 -5.69 8.57
N LEU A 64 0.71 -5.14 7.48
CA LEU A 64 -0.12 -3.94 7.51
C LEU A 64 -1.60 -4.32 7.65
N ASP A 65 -2.36 -3.46 8.32
CA ASP A 65 -3.82 -3.54 8.32
C ASP A 65 -4.40 -2.79 7.12
N LEU A 66 -5.20 -3.48 6.32
CA LEU A 66 -5.77 -2.92 5.09
C LEU A 66 -6.82 -1.83 5.39
N LEU A 67 -7.59 -1.97 6.47
CA LEU A 67 -8.59 -0.97 6.85
C LEU A 67 -7.91 0.31 7.31
N ASP A 68 -6.88 0.21 8.15
CA ASP A 68 -6.10 1.37 8.59
C ASP A 68 -5.47 2.10 7.39
N LEU A 69 -4.92 1.35 6.42
CA LEU A 69 -4.36 1.91 5.19
C LEU A 69 -5.41 2.68 4.37
N THR A 70 -6.62 2.12 4.24
CA THR A 70 -7.70 2.71 3.44
C THR A 70 -8.39 3.88 4.14
N ALA A 71 -8.48 3.86 5.47
CA ALA A 71 -9.10 4.94 6.25
C ALA A 71 -8.34 6.27 6.10
N GLY A 72 -7.02 6.22 5.91
CA GLY A 72 -6.21 7.40 5.62
C GLY A 72 -6.41 8.00 4.22
N PHE A 73 -7.00 7.24 3.29
CA PHE A 73 -7.23 7.65 1.90
C PHE A 73 -8.67 8.10 1.62
N LEU A 74 -9.62 7.75 2.50
CA LEU A 74 -10.99 8.23 2.38
C LEU A 74 -11.03 9.74 2.60
N PRO A 75 -11.50 10.53 1.62
CA PRO A 75 -11.80 11.93 1.85
C PRO A 75 -12.83 12.03 2.98
N ALA A 76 -12.75 13.07 3.80
CA ALA A 76 -13.70 13.38 4.87
C ALA A 76 -15.18 13.49 4.41
N ALA A 77 -15.46 13.34 3.12
CA ALA A 77 -16.79 13.38 2.50
C ALA A 77 -17.76 12.27 2.97
N ILE A 78 -17.30 11.21 3.64
CA ILE A 78 -18.18 10.18 4.22
C ILE A 78 -18.59 10.52 5.67
N ALA A 79 -17.91 11.47 6.33
CA ALA A 79 -18.18 11.83 7.73
C ALA A 79 -19.36 12.80 7.91
N GLU A 80 -19.99 13.27 6.83
CA GLU A 80 -21.15 14.18 6.84
C GLU A 80 -22.43 13.52 6.26
N GLY A 81 -22.62 12.22 6.53
CA GLY A 81 -23.82 11.47 6.15
C GLY A 81 -24.66 11.07 7.35
#